data_AF-A0A1E4JHX5-F1
#
_entry.id   AF-A0A1E4JHX5-F1
#
_cell.length_a   1.000
_cell.length_b   1.000
_cell.length_c   1.000
_cell.angle_alpha   90.00
_cell.angle_beta   90.00
_cell.angle_gamma   90.00
#
_symmetry.space_group_name_H-M   'P 1'
#
loop_
_entity.id
_entity.type
_entity.pdbx_description
1 polymer ?
#
loop_
_entity_poly.entity_id
_entity_poly.type
_entity_poly.pdbx_seq_one_letter_code
_entity_poly.pdbx_strand_id
1 'polypeptide(L)'
;MTVNLKESPLAWLKARDMVSDRQFEAGERLRHDWERAGLGPRVTMAWDAAPLARGRRGAPGALDPTLAQLSVKRRFEAATIAVGAGLNDILWRVVCAGEGLSHAEKALHWPARAGKLVLGLALDRLADFYRIA
;
A
#
# COMPACT_ATOMS: atom_id res chain seq x y z
N MET A 1 13.15 0.33 20.65
CA MET A 1 11.77 0.30 20.15
C MET A 1 11.65 -0.90 19.22
N THR A 2 11.04 -1.97 19.70
CA THR A 2 10.96 -3.27 19.02
C THR A 2 9.95 -3.18 17.88
N VAL A 3 10.42 -3.22 16.64
CA VAL A 3 9.57 -3.34 15.46
C VAL A 3 8.84 -4.69 15.55
N ASN A 4 7.52 -4.67 15.72
CA ASN A 4 6.72 -5.88 15.75
C ASN A 4 6.76 -6.52 14.36
N LEU A 5 7.53 -7.59 14.20
CA LEU A 5 7.62 -8.41 12.98
C LEU A 5 6.29 -9.08 12.56
N LYS A 6 5.19 -8.72 13.22
CA LYS A 6 3.79 -9.06 12.89
C LYS A 6 3.06 -7.94 12.13
N GLU A 7 3.59 -6.71 12.02
CA GLU A 7 2.86 -5.54 11.49
C GLU A 7 2.86 -5.39 9.96
N SER A 8 3.71 -6.12 9.24
CA SER A 8 3.68 -6.19 7.76
C SER A 8 4.05 -7.60 7.30
N PRO A 9 3.16 -8.36 6.63
CA PRO A 9 3.51 -9.63 5.99
C PRO A 9 4.71 -9.50 5.06
N LEU A 10 4.89 -8.32 4.47
CA LEU A 10 6.00 -7.98 3.58
C LEU A 10 7.34 -7.95 4.33
N ALA A 11 7.38 -7.43 5.56
CA ALA A 11 8.57 -7.45 6.41
C ALA A 11 8.96 -8.89 6.80
N TRP A 12 7.98 -9.76 7.06
CA TRP A 12 8.21 -11.18 7.31
C TRP A 12 8.77 -11.91 6.09
N LEU A 13 8.28 -11.57 4.89
CA LEU A 13 8.80 -12.10 3.62
C LEU A 13 10.22 -11.62 3.36
N LYS A 14 10.52 -10.35 3.65
CA LYS A 14 11.87 -9.78 3.51
C LYS A 14 12.86 -10.43 4.47
N ALA A 15 12.47 -10.67 5.71
CA ALA A 15 13.31 -11.36 6.70
C ALA A 15 13.66 -12.82 6.31
N ARG A 16 12.98 -13.40 5.33
CA ARG A 16 13.25 -14.74 4.78
C ARG A 16 13.87 -14.71 3.39
N ASP A 17 14.31 -13.54 2.92
CA ASP A 17 14.81 -13.32 1.56
C ASP A 17 13.85 -13.80 0.46
N MET A 18 12.53 -13.75 0.74
CA MET A 18 11.50 -14.15 -0.21
C MET A 18 11.09 -13.03 -1.17
N VAL A 19 11.47 -11.79 -0.84
CA VAL A 19 11.30 -10.57 -1.65
C VAL A 19 12.61 -9.78 -1.64
N SER A 20 12.96 -9.18 -2.77
CA SER A 20 14.13 -8.30 -2.89
C SER A 20 13.91 -6.96 -2.16
N ASP A 21 14.99 -6.21 -1.91
CA ASP A 21 14.89 -4.84 -1.37
C ASP A 21 14.04 -3.93 -2.25
N ARG A 22 14.23 -4.05 -3.58
CA ARG A 22 13.46 -3.34 -4.60
C ARG A 22 11.96 -3.62 -4.50
N GLN A 23 11.58 -4.89 -4.39
CA GLN A 23 10.19 -5.31 -4.23
C GLN A 23 9.62 -4.90 -2.87
N PHE A 24 10.42 -4.95 -1.81
CA PHE A 24 10.03 -4.53 -0.47
C PHE A 24 9.72 -3.03 -0.45
N GLU A 25 10.61 -2.19 -0.99
CA GLU A 25 10.40 -0.74 -1.08
C GLU A 25 9.15 -0.39 -1.90
N ALA A 26 8.93 -1.08 -3.03
CA ALA A 26 7.73 -0.87 -3.85
C ALA A 26 6.44 -1.17 -3.08
N GLY A 27 6.41 -2.28 -2.34
CA GLY A 27 5.27 -2.68 -1.52
C GLY A 27 4.99 -1.70 -0.37
N GLU A 28 6.02 -1.29 0.37
CA GLU A 28 5.86 -0.33 1.47
C GLU A 28 5.43 1.05 0.97
N ARG A 29 5.90 1.47 -0.21
CA ARG A 29 5.47 2.73 -0.84
C ARG A 29 3.99 2.72 -1.23
N LEU A 30 3.50 1.60 -1.76
CA LEU A 30 2.08 1.41 -2.06
C LEU A 30 1.24 1.40 -0.78
N ARG A 31 1.69 0.70 0.27
CA ARG A 31 1.02 0.68 1.58
C ARG A 31 0.88 2.09 2.16
N HIS A 32 1.94 2.88 2.10
CA HIS A 32 1.92 4.26 2.56
C HIS A 32 0.97 5.14 1.74
N ASP A 33 0.90 4.95 0.41
CA ASP A 33 -0.10 5.64 -0.42
C ASP A 33 -1.53 5.20 -0.03
N TRP A 34 -1.77 3.93 0.26
CA TRP A 34 -3.08 3.42 0.71
C TRP A 34 -3.52 3.98 2.07
N GLU A 35 -2.62 4.03 3.04
CA GLU A 35 -2.86 4.61 4.38
C GLU A 35 -3.15 6.12 4.28
N ARG A 36 -2.34 6.87 3.51
CA ARG A 36 -2.52 8.31 3.30
C ARG A 36 -3.74 8.68 2.49
N ALA A 37 -4.18 7.79 1.60
CA ALA A 37 -5.42 7.95 0.86
C ALA A 37 -6.67 7.75 1.75
N GLY A 38 -6.50 7.28 2.99
CA GLY A 38 -7.61 6.97 3.91
C GLY A 38 -8.48 5.82 3.40
N LEU A 39 -7.88 4.87 2.65
CA LEU A 39 -8.58 3.74 2.03
C LEU A 39 -8.66 2.51 2.96
N GLY A 40 -8.06 2.57 4.14
CA GLY A 40 -8.14 1.52 5.16
C GLY A 40 -9.35 1.63 6.10
N PRO A 41 -9.66 0.55 6.84
CA PRO A 41 -10.71 0.57 7.85
C PRO A 41 -10.41 1.63 8.91
N ARG A 42 -11.30 2.61 9.05
CA ARG A 42 -11.16 3.73 10.00
C ARG A 42 -11.52 3.24 11.40
N VAL A 43 -10.53 2.85 12.21
CA VAL A 43 -10.76 2.37 13.60
C VAL A 43 -10.67 3.50 14.64
N THR A 44 -10.21 4.68 14.28
CA THR A 44 -10.15 5.84 15.19
C THR A 44 -11.08 6.96 14.75
N MET A 45 -11.75 7.57 15.74
CA MET A 45 -12.66 8.70 15.58
C MET A 45 -12.11 9.74 14.61
N ALA A 46 -12.94 10.11 13.63
CA ALA A 46 -12.65 11.21 12.72
C ALA A 46 -12.57 12.52 13.49
N TRP A 47 -11.37 12.99 13.79
CA TRP A 47 -11.14 14.34 14.33
C TRP A 47 -10.95 15.42 13.25
N ASP A 48 -11.19 15.12 11.97
CA ASP A 48 -11.16 16.14 10.91
C ASP A 48 -12.56 16.57 10.47
N ALA A 49 -13.19 17.29 11.38
CA ALA A 49 -14.12 18.36 11.03
C ALA A 49 -13.95 19.49 12.06
N ALA A 50 -12.73 20.02 12.21
CA ALA A 50 -12.57 21.30 12.87
C ALA A 50 -13.25 22.37 12.00
N PRO A 51 -14.20 23.16 12.53
CA PRO A 51 -14.90 24.18 11.75
C PRO A 51 -13.93 25.18 11.14
N LEU A 52 -14.22 25.59 9.91
CA LEU A 52 -13.55 26.67 9.17
C LEU A 52 -13.47 27.94 10.03
N ALA A 53 -12.37 28.11 10.75
CA ALA A 53 -12.01 29.38 11.35
C ALA A 53 -11.61 30.32 10.21
N ARG A 54 -12.59 31.11 9.76
CA ARG A 54 -12.41 32.29 8.90
C ARG A 54 -11.41 33.22 9.56
N GLY A 55 -10.13 33.12 9.20
CA GLY A 55 -9.14 34.03 9.72
C GLY A 55 -7.69 33.66 9.43
N ARG A 56 -7.09 34.45 8.53
CA ARG A 56 -5.68 34.88 8.54
C ARG A 56 -4.66 34.02 7.77
N ARG A 57 -4.37 34.52 6.55
CA ARG A 57 -3.06 34.53 5.84
C ARG A 57 -2.04 33.46 6.28
N GLY A 58 -1.95 32.37 5.51
CA GLY A 58 -0.86 31.39 5.55
C GLY A 58 -0.36 31.10 4.12
N ALA A 59 0.94 30.85 3.98
CA ALA A 59 1.78 30.85 2.77
C ALA A 59 1.24 30.20 1.48
N PRO A 60 1.65 30.68 0.28
CA PRO A 60 1.33 30.04 -0.99
C PRO A 60 2.18 28.76 -1.15
N GLY A 61 1.62 27.61 -0.78
CA GLY A 61 2.32 26.33 -0.95
C GLY A 61 1.74 25.15 -0.18
N ALA A 62 0.91 25.38 0.84
CA ALA A 62 0.17 24.31 1.48
C ALA A 62 -1.00 23.92 0.57
N LEU A 63 -0.81 22.87 -0.23
CA LEU A 63 -1.91 22.22 -0.95
C LEU A 63 -3.03 21.93 0.06
N ASP A 64 -4.24 22.34 -0.27
CA ASP A 64 -5.44 22.04 0.50
C ASP A 64 -5.42 20.54 0.87
N PRO A 65 -5.56 20.16 2.16
CA PRO A 65 -5.47 18.77 2.60
C PRO A 65 -6.30 17.80 1.75
N THR A 66 -7.42 18.31 1.20
CA THR A 66 -8.31 17.61 0.27
C THR A 66 -7.65 17.30 -1.08
N LEU A 67 -6.93 18.26 -1.65
CA LEU A 67 -6.21 18.10 -2.93
C LEU A 67 -5.02 17.15 -2.79
N ALA A 68 -4.31 17.21 -1.65
CA ALA A 68 -3.23 16.28 -1.35
C ALA A 68 -3.74 14.84 -1.26
N GLN A 69 -4.84 14.59 -0.55
CA GLN A 69 -5.46 13.26 -0.47
C GLN A 69 -5.94 12.76 -1.84
N LEU A 70 -6.54 13.63 -2.65
CA LEU A 70 -6.95 13.29 -4.02
C LEU A 70 -5.76 12.87 -4.89
N SER A 71 -4.62 13.56 -4.77
CA SER A 71 -3.41 13.22 -5.52
C SER A 71 -2.83 11.86 -5.13
N VAL A 72 -2.91 11.49 -3.85
CA VAL A 72 -2.46 10.18 -3.36
C VAL A 72 -3.40 9.07 -3.85
N LYS A 73 -4.72 9.29 -3.78
CA LYS A 73 -5.72 8.35 -4.33
C LYS A 73 -5.48 8.06 -5.80
N ARG A 74 -5.29 9.11 -6.62
CA ARG A 74 -4.99 8.95 -8.05
C ARG A 74 -3.70 8.16 -8.29
N ARG A 75 -2.68 8.36 -7.45
CA ARG A 75 -1.43 7.60 -7.55
C ARG A 75 -1.63 6.12 -7.21
N PHE A 76 -2.38 5.82 -6.15
CA PHE A 76 -2.72 4.44 -5.78
C PHE A 76 -3.51 3.73 -6.89
N GLU A 77 -4.52 4.40 -7.45
CA GLU A 77 -5.29 3.88 -8.59
C GLU A 77 -4.41 3.64 -9.81
N ALA A 78 -3.52 4.58 -10.15
CA ALA A 78 -2.59 4.42 -11.25
C ALA A 78 -1.61 3.25 -11.03
N ALA A 79 -1.09 3.07 -9.81
CA ALA A 79 -0.23 1.95 -9.45
C ALA A 79 -0.96 0.60 -9.61
N THR A 80 -2.21 0.55 -9.14
CA THR A 80 -3.10 -0.62 -9.27
C THR A 80 -3.33 -1.00 -10.73
N ILE A 81 -3.58 0.00 -11.60
CA ILE A 81 -3.75 -0.21 -13.04
C ILE A 81 -2.45 -0.70 -13.69
N ALA A 82 -1.30 -0.12 -13.31
CA ALA A 82 0.00 -0.47 -13.88
C ALA A 82 0.42 -1.92 -13.57
N VAL A 83 0.07 -2.44 -12.39
CA VAL A 83 0.33 -3.84 -12.00
C VAL A 83 -0.47 -4.81 -12.88
N GLY A 84 -1.72 -4.45 -13.20
CA GLY A 84 -2.60 -5.20 -14.09
C GLY A 84 -3.56 -6.16 -13.38
N ALA A 85 -4.61 -6.56 -14.10
CA ALA A 85 -5.65 -7.46 -13.60
C ALA A 85 -5.08 -8.84 -13.18
N GLY A 86 -5.59 -9.39 -12.08
CA GLY A 86 -5.16 -10.67 -11.50
C GLY A 86 -3.91 -10.60 -10.62
N LEU A 87 -3.00 -9.65 -10.86
CA LEU A 87 -1.85 -9.38 -9.97
C LEU A 87 -2.22 -8.44 -8.83
N ASN A 88 -3.15 -7.52 -9.07
CA ASN A 88 -3.62 -6.58 -8.06
C ASN A 88 -4.30 -7.28 -6.87
N ASP A 89 -4.99 -8.40 -7.09
CA ASP A 89 -5.74 -9.07 -6.02
C ASP A 89 -4.83 -9.63 -4.93
N ILE A 90 -3.72 -10.28 -5.32
CA ILE A 90 -2.72 -10.76 -4.37
C ILE A 90 -1.95 -9.61 -3.73
N LEU A 91 -1.64 -8.57 -4.50
CA LEU A 91 -0.93 -7.38 -4.01
C LEU A 91 -1.74 -6.67 -2.93
N TRP A 92 -3.03 -6.42 -3.18
CA TRP A 92 -3.93 -5.78 -2.23
C TRP A 92 -4.04 -6.60 -0.94
N ARG A 93 -4.23 -7.92 -1.04
CA ARG A 93 -4.37 -8.81 0.12
C ARG A 93 -3.14 -8.80 1.02
N VAL A 94 -1.95 -8.89 0.44
CA VAL A 94 -0.71 -9.00 1.22
C VAL A 94 -0.23 -7.63 1.71
N VAL A 95 -0.26 -6.61 0.84
CA VAL A 95 0.30 -5.28 1.11
C VAL A 95 -0.68 -4.41 1.90
N CYS A 96 -1.95 -4.37 1.51
CA CYS A 96 -2.95 -3.47 2.11
C CYS A 96 -3.73 -4.16 3.23
N ALA A 97 -4.25 -5.36 2.99
CA ALA A 97 -5.03 -6.08 4.00
C ALA A 97 -4.17 -6.79 5.06
N GLY A 98 -2.86 -6.89 4.85
CA GLY A 98 -1.95 -7.52 5.81
C GLY A 98 -2.14 -9.03 5.93
N GLU A 99 -2.68 -9.68 4.90
CA GLU A 99 -2.86 -11.13 4.89
C GLU A 99 -1.53 -11.87 4.62
N GLY A 100 -1.29 -12.98 5.31
CA GLY A 100 -0.19 -13.88 4.97
C GLY A 100 -0.44 -14.60 3.63
N LEU A 101 0.63 -14.99 2.92
CA LEU A 101 0.54 -15.65 1.61
C LEU A 101 -0.40 -16.85 1.60
N SER A 102 -0.33 -17.74 2.59
CA SER A 102 -1.20 -18.92 2.65
C SER A 102 -2.68 -18.57 2.81
N HIS A 103 -2.99 -17.44 3.45
CA HIS A 103 -4.37 -16.97 3.59
C HIS A 103 -4.86 -16.35 2.28
N ALA A 104 -4.03 -15.52 1.65
CA ALA A 104 -4.35 -14.91 0.37
C ALA A 104 -4.52 -15.96 -0.75
N GLU A 105 -3.68 -17.01 -0.79
CA GLU A 105 -3.82 -18.14 -1.70
C GLU A 105 -5.19 -18.82 -1.58
N LYS A 106 -5.63 -19.12 -0.34
CA LYS A 106 -6.94 -19.72 -0.08
C LYS A 106 -8.07 -18.81 -0.52
N ALA A 107 -7.98 -17.52 -0.21
CA ALA A 107 -9.01 -16.55 -0.56
C ALA A 107 -9.12 -16.31 -2.07
N LEU A 108 -8.03 -16.49 -2.82
CA LEU A 108 -7.99 -16.41 -4.28
C LEU A 108 -8.25 -17.76 -4.97
N HIS A 109 -8.51 -18.83 -4.22
CA HIS A 109 -8.69 -20.20 -4.74
C HIS A 109 -7.48 -20.69 -5.54
N TRP A 110 -6.28 -20.28 -5.15
CA TRP A 110 -5.03 -20.69 -5.79
C TRP A 110 -4.43 -21.94 -5.14
N PRO A 111 -3.68 -22.75 -5.90
CA PRO A 111 -2.91 -23.84 -5.31
C PRO A 111 -1.84 -23.30 -4.36
N ALA A 112 -1.50 -24.09 -3.34
CA ALA A 112 -0.49 -23.72 -2.37
C ALA A 112 0.85 -23.41 -3.05
N ARG A 113 1.56 -22.40 -2.54
CA ARG A 113 2.88 -21.91 -3.04
C ARG A 113 2.83 -21.16 -4.37
N ALA A 114 1.66 -20.93 -4.98
CA ALA A 114 1.55 -20.05 -6.14
C ALA A 114 1.71 -18.57 -5.77
N GLY A 115 1.30 -18.17 -4.57
CA GLY A 115 1.21 -16.78 -4.14
C GLY A 115 2.55 -16.06 -4.17
N LYS A 116 3.66 -16.73 -3.83
CA LYS A 116 5.00 -16.11 -3.84
C LYS A 116 5.39 -15.64 -5.23
N LEU A 117 5.21 -16.49 -6.24
CA LEU A 117 5.62 -16.18 -7.60
C LEU A 117 4.78 -15.02 -8.17
N VAL A 118 3.47 -15.09 -7.98
CA VAL A 118 2.54 -14.08 -8.49
C VAL A 118 2.72 -12.75 -7.75
N LEU A 119 2.92 -12.77 -6.43
CA LEU A 119 3.26 -11.57 -5.65
C LEU A 119 4.59 -10.96 -6.11
N GLY A 120 5.60 -11.78 -6.40
CA GLY A 120 6.89 -11.30 -6.93
C GLY A 120 6.72 -10.51 -8.24
N LEU A 121 5.96 -11.08 -9.19
CA LEU A 121 5.64 -10.42 -10.47
C LEU A 121 4.85 -9.12 -10.26
N ALA A 122 3.90 -9.11 -9.32
CA ALA A 122 3.13 -7.93 -8.99
C ALA A 122 4.04 -6.81 -8.42
N LEU A 123 4.94 -7.17 -7.50
CA LEU A 123 5.89 -6.23 -6.89
C LEU A 123 6.94 -5.73 -7.87
N ASP A 124 7.38 -6.53 -8.85
CA ASP A 124 8.31 -6.07 -9.88
C ASP A 124 7.67 -5.01 -10.78
N ARG A 125 6.41 -5.23 -11.22
CA ARG A 125 5.67 -4.21 -11.98
C ARG A 125 5.40 -2.95 -11.17
N LEU A 126 5.14 -3.11 -9.88
CA LEU A 126 4.97 -1.99 -8.97
C LEU A 126 6.29 -1.20 -8.80
N ALA A 127 7.42 -1.89 -8.71
CA ALA A 127 8.74 -1.27 -8.65
C ALA A 127 9.05 -0.49 -9.93
N ASP A 128 8.69 -1.03 -11.10
CA ASP A 128 8.82 -0.34 -12.39
C ASP A 128 7.96 0.94 -12.41
N PHE A 129 6.71 0.87 -11.93
CA PHE A 129 5.83 2.03 -11.83
C PHE A 129 6.40 3.14 -10.93
N TYR A 130 6.94 2.78 -9.76
CA TYR A 130 7.57 3.74 -8.86
C TYR A 130 9.00 4.14 -9.27
N ARG A 131 9.55 3.51 -10.32
CA ARG A 131 10.93 3.71 -10.80
C ARG A 131 11.97 3.45 -9.71
N ILE A 132 11.77 2.38 -8.95
CA ILE A 132 12.71 1.92 -7.91
C ILE A 132 13.78 1.06 -8.59
N ALA A 133 15.05 1.35 -8.27
CA ALA A 133 16.23 0.72 -8.84
C ALA A 133 16.57 -0.61 -8.16
#